data_AF-A0A2J7QLV5-F1
#
_entry.id   AF-A0A2J7QLV5-F1
#
_cell.length_a   1.000
_cell.length_b   1.000
_cell.length_c   1.000
_cell.angle_alpha   90.00
_cell.angle_beta   90.00
_cell.angle_gamma   90.00
#
_symmetry.space_group_name_H-M   'P 1'
#
loop_
_entity.id
_entity.type
_entity.pdbx_description
1 polymer ?
#
loop_
_entity_poly.entity_id
_entity_poly.type
_entity_poly.pdbx_seq_one_letter_code
_entity_poly.pdbx_strand_id
1 'polypeptide(L)'
;MPKVKISQKTKLQLHQREFEGELITTDNKILYCRACEKKNIKIKFTKSAPVQKVLSEFSNNSFSQFSFDLCQALLAADILLWKLTKPTLRNFIEKYTQCKVPDESTVRKNYVKQCYDLSIVNITDNIQDNFAWVSIDETQDYEGRFNANCIVVSINKNEPSLPYLLAVEQFETTNSSAVSGFFPPKPILTRWDTWLCAVSCYTEQLKTVRNVVNIFDLTCAASIQIAQDVLNT
;
A
#
# COMPACT_ATOMS: atom_id res chain seq x y z
N MET A 1 28.66 32.05 5.27
CA MET A 1 29.71 31.02 5.02
C MET A 1 29.40 30.31 3.71
N PRO A 2 30.33 30.22 2.75
CA PRO A 2 30.11 29.43 1.53
C PRO A 2 30.02 27.94 1.88
N LYS A 3 29.02 27.23 1.34
CA LYS A 3 28.91 25.77 1.49
C LYS A 3 30.09 25.11 0.78
N VAL A 4 31.06 24.63 1.56
CA VAL A 4 32.22 23.90 1.05
C VAL A 4 31.72 22.63 0.35
N LYS A 5 32.05 22.47 -0.94
CA LYS A 5 31.74 21.26 -1.69
C LYS A 5 32.54 20.09 -1.09
N ILE A 6 31.85 19.22 -0.38
CA ILE A 6 32.41 17.95 0.12
C ILE A 6 32.73 17.06 -1.08
N SER A 7 33.94 16.51 -1.13
CA SER A 7 34.36 15.64 -2.22
C SER A 7 33.50 14.36 -2.28
N GLN A 8 33.32 13.81 -3.48
CA GLN A 8 32.54 12.57 -3.67
C GLN A 8 33.10 11.40 -2.85
N LYS A 9 34.43 11.34 -2.70
CA LYS A 9 35.13 10.37 -1.84
C LYS A 9 34.70 10.50 -0.38
N THR A 10 34.69 11.71 0.17
CA THR A 10 34.28 11.97 1.56
C THR A 10 32.81 11.60 1.79
N LYS A 11 31.94 11.82 0.79
CA LYS A 11 30.52 11.47 0.85
C LYS A 11 30.30 9.95 0.91
N LEU A 12 31.03 9.18 0.10
CA LEU A 12 30.96 7.70 0.11
C LEU A 12 31.45 7.12 1.44
N GLN A 13 32.51 7.70 2.01
CA GLN A 13 33.06 7.29 3.31
C GLN A 13 32.17 7.65 4.51
N LEU A 14 31.33 8.69 4.40
CA LEU A 14 30.31 9.01 5.40
C LEU A 14 29.19 7.98 5.37
N HIS A 15 28.69 7.62 4.18
CA HIS A 15 27.68 6.58 4.05
C HIS A 15 28.17 5.21 4.53
N GLN A 16 29.44 4.85 4.27
CA GLN A 16 30.00 3.62 4.82
C GLN A 16 30.08 3.63 6.36
N ARG A 17 30.22 4.80 7.00
CA ARG A 17 30.21 4.93 8.47
C ARG A 17 28.80 4.96 9.06
N GLU A 18 27.84 5.52 8.33
CA GLU A 18 26.43 5.62 8.71
C GLU A 18 25.75 4.24 8.73
N PHE A 19 26.14 3.35 7.82
CA PHE A 19 25.69 1.97 7.77
C PHE A 19 26.80 1.06 8.31
N GLU A 20 26.85 0.90 9.62
CA GLU A 20 27.90 0.16 10.36
C GLU A 20 28.33 -1.15 9.67
N GLY A 21 29.58 -1.14 9.17
CA GLY A 21 30.51 -2.28 9.09
C GLY A 21 30.22 -3.49 8.18
N GLU A 22 29.00 -3.98 8.08
CA GLU A 22 28.77 -5.35 7.60
C GLU A 22 28.05 -5.45 6.26
N LEU A 23 27.21 -4.48 5.90
CA LEU A 23 26.36 -4.59 4.71
C LEU A 23 26.90 -3.87 3.47
N ILE A 24 27.72 -2.82 3.64
CA ILE A 24 28.12 -1.93 2.54
C ILE A 24 29.65 -1.67 2.55
N THR A 25 30.30 -1.79 1.39
CA THR A 25 31.72 -1.46 1.16
C THR A 25 31.89 -0.45 0.03
N THR A 26 33.05 0.20 -0.13
CA THR A 26 33.29 1.19 -1.19
C THR A 26 34.72 1.16 -1.75
N ASP A 27 34.87 1.43 -3.04
CA ASP A 27 36.16 1.68 -3.72
C ASP A 27 36.45 3.19 -3.88
N ASN A 28 35.71 4.04 -3.16
CA ASN A 28 35.70 5.50 -3.29
C ASN A 28 35.16 6.04 -4.63
N LYS A 29 34.58 5.18 -5.48
CA LYS A 29 33.86 5.58 -6.70
C LYS A 29 32.39 5.17 -6.64
N ILE A 30 32.09 4.00 -6.06
CA ILE A 30 30.75 3.43 -5.89
C ILE A 30 30.64 2.67 -4.55
N LEU A 31 29.40 2.42 -4.10
CA LEU A 31 29.09 1.55 -2.95
C LEU A 31 28.74 0.14 -3.44
N TYR A 32 29.14 -0.88 -2.70
CA TYR A 32 28.85 -2.29 -2.94
C TYR A 32 28.07 -2.87 -1.77
N CYS A 33 27.01 -3.62 -2.06
CA CYS A 33 26.31 -4.43 -1.05
C CYS A 33 26.99 -5.80 -0.93
N ARG A 34 27.37 -6.21 0.29
CA ARG A 34 27.98 -7.53 0.55
C ARG A 34 26.98 -8.68 0.43
N ALA A 35 25.72 -8.47 0.81
CA ALA A 35 24.73 -9.54 0.89
C ALA A 35 24.26 -10.06 -0.47
N CYS A 36 24.30 -9.22 -1.51
CA CYS A 36 23.67 -9.54 -2.79
C CYS A 36 24.68 -9.89 -3.89
N GLU A 37 25.99 -9.68 -3.67
CA GLU A 37 27.11 -9.74 -4.64
C GLU A 37 26.87 -9.01 -6.00
N LYS A 38 25.76 -8.28 -6.13
CA LYS A 38 25.34 -7.59 -7.36
C LYS A 38 25.76 -6.13 -7.30
N LYS A 39 26.54 -5.70 -8.29
CA LYS A 39 26.80 -4.28 -8.57
C LYS A 39 25.51 -3.64 -9.07
N ASN A 40 24.85 -2.79 -8.29
CA ASN A 40 23.99 -1.70 -8.76
C ASN A 40 23.82 -0.76 -7.54
N ILE A 41 23.81 0.56 -7.64
CA ILE A 41 22.91 1.41 -8.43
C ILE A 41 23.61 2.80 -8.50
N LYS A 42 23.64 3.47 -9.66
CA LYS A 42 23.96 4.91 -9.71
C LYS A 42 22.87 5.68 -8.96
N ILE A 43 23.07 5.94 -7.67
CA ILE A 43 22.14 6.80 -6.93
C ILE A 43 22.42 8.26 -7.31
N LYS A 44 21.71 8.77 -8.33
CA LYS A 44 21.63 10.20 -8.59
C LYS A 44 20.76 10.83 -7.51
N PHE A 45 21.37 11.29 -6.43
CA PHE A 45 20.71 12.17 -5.47
C PHE A 45 20.67 13.59 -6.04
N THR A 46 19.55 13.99 -6.66
CA THR A 46 19.23 15.41 -6.79
C THR A 46 18.77 15.92 -5.43
N LYS A 47 19.47 16.92 -4.90
CA LYS A 47 19.00 17.67 -3.73
C LYS A 47 17.79 18.49 -4.19
N SER A 48 16.61 18.20 -3.66
CA SER A 48 15.49 19.14 -3.69
C SER A 48 14.97 19.35 -2.27
N ALA A 49 14.87 20.62 -1.90
CA ALA A 49 14.12 21.13 -0.74
C ALA A 49 12.65 20.62 -0.78
N PRO A 50 11.85 20.79 0.29
CA PRO A 50 10.49 20.27 0.32
C PRO A 50 9.65 21.06 -0.70
N VAL A 51 9.45 20.46 -1.86
CA VAL A 51 8.56 20.95 -2.91
C VAL A 51 7.72 19.74 -3.32
N GLN A 52 6.40 19.91 -3.26
CA GLN A 52 5.38 18.94 -3.69
C GLN A 52 5.82 18.21 -4.96
N LYS A 53 6.09 16.92 -4.83
CA LYS A 53 6.65 16.06 -5.88
C LYS A 53 5.56 15.22 -6.55
N VAL A 54 4.38 15.80 -6.79
CA VAL A 54 3.22 15.07 -7.34
C VAL A 54 2.92 15.46 -8.80
N LEU A 55 3.55 16.49 -9.37
CA LEU A 55 3.12 17.06 -10.65
C LEU A 55 4.05 16.86 -11.87
N SER A 56 5.21 16.20 -11.77
CA SER A 56 6.21 16.28 -12.86
C SER A 56 6.24 15.14 -13.88
N GLU A 57 5.34 14.14 -13.86
CA GLU A 57 5.48 12.95 -14.73
C GLU A 57 4.36 12.71 -15.77
N PHE A 58 3.44 13.64 -15.99
CA PHE A 58 2.36 13.42 -16.99
C PHE A 58 2.24 14.55 -18.00
N SER A 59 3.18 14.60 -18.95
CA SER A 59 3.04 15.38 -20.18
C SER A 59 2.13 14.62 -21.16
N ASN A 60 0.92 15.14 -21.39
CA ASN A 60 0.21 15.21 -22.69
C ASN A 60 -1.23 15.77 -22.60
N ASN A 61 -1.67 16.26 -21.44
CA ASN A 61 -2.81 17.19 -21.31
C ASN A 61 -2.45 18.26 -20.28
N SER A 62 -2.85 19.51 -20.50
CA SER A 62 -2.68 20.58 -19.50
C SER A 62 -3.42 20.18 -18.22
N PHE A 63 -2.68 19.77 -17.20
CA PHE A 63 -3.25 19.39 -15.90
C PHE A 63 -4.08 20.55 -15.34
N SER A 64 -5.34 20.28 -15.01
CA SER A 64 -6.25 21.25 -14.41
C SER A 64 -6.42 20.93 -12.93
N GLN A 65 -5.95 21.83 -12.06
CA GLN A 65 -6.12 21.70 -10.61
C GLN A 65 -7.61 21.63 -10.23
N PHE A 66 -8.45 22.48 -10.84
CA PHE A 66 -9.89 22.44 -10.64
C PHE A 66 -10.51 21.07 -10.98
N SER A 67 -10.08 20.47 -12.10
CA SER A 67 -10.61 19.16 -12.53
C SER A 67 -10.18 18.03 -11.59
N PHE A 68 -8.96 18.12 -11.05
CA PHE A 68 -8.46 17.20 -10.05
C PHE A 68 -9.24 17.34 -8.72
N ASP A 69 -9.37 18.56 -8.20
CA ASP A 69 -10.08 18.83 -6.94
C ASP A 69 -11.56 18.42 -7.03
N LEU A 70 -12.21 18.69 -8.17
CA LEU A 70 -13.58 18.24 -8.43
C LEU A 70 -13.69 16.71 -8.44
N CYS A 71 -12.73 16.00 -9.06
CA CYS A 71 -12.69 14.54 -9.03
C CYS A 71 -12.56 14.03 -7.60
N GLN A 72 -11.62 14.58 -6.85
CA GLN A 72 -11.35 14.18 -5.46
C GLN A 72 -12.57 14.40 -4.58
N ALA A 73 -13.23 15.55 -4.70
CA ALA A 73 -14.43 15.88 -3.91
C ALA A 73 -15.60 14.93 -4.20
N LEU A 74 -15.83 14.58 -5.47
CA LEU A 74 -16.89 13.63 -5.83
C LEU A 74 -16.60 12.23 -5.30
N LEU A 75 -15.36 11.75 -5.43
CA LEU A 75 -14.96 10.44 -4.92
C LEU A 75 -15.04 10.37 -3.39
N ALA A 76 -14.57 11.41 -2.69
CA ALA A 76 -14.62 11.48 -1.23
C ALA A 76 -16.04 11.58 -0.66
N ALA A 77 -17.01 12.03 -1.47
CA ALA A 77 -18.43 12.13 -1.10
C ALA A 77 -19.27 10.94 -1.61
N ASP A 78 -18.64 9.87 -2.12
CA ASP A 78 -19.30 8.72 -2.74
C ASP A 78 -20.25 9.09 -3.90
N ILE A 79 -19.94 10.18 -4.61
CA ILE A 79 -20.71 10.66 -5.76
C ILE A 79 -20.10 10.12 -7.04
N LEU A 80 -20.88 9.30 -7.75
CA LEU A 80 -20.47 8.72 -9.02
C LEU A 80 -20.18 9.79 -10.08
N LEU A 81 -19.04 9.68 -10.77
CA LEU A 81 -18.57 10.64 -11.77
C LEU A 81 -19.54 10.88 -12.93
N TRP A 82 -20.38 9.90 -13.27
CA TRP A 82 -21.40 10.06 -14.31
C TRP A 82 -22.42 11.17 -13.98
N LYS A 83 -22.56 11.57 -12.72
CA LYS A 83 -23.40 12.71 -12.34
C LYS A 83 -22.94 14.01 -12.98
N LEU A 84 -21.66 14.15 -13.35
CA LEU A 84 -21.13 15.30 -14.10
C LEU A 84 -21.74 15.45 -15.51
N THR A 85 -22.30 14.38 -16.07
CA THR A 85 -23.00 14.44 -17.35
C THR A 85 -24.35 15.16 -17.25
N LYS A 86 -24.88 15.39 -16.03
CA LYS A 86 -26.18 16.03 -15.84
C LYS A 86 -26.08 17.55 -16.04
N PRO A 87 -26.78 18.13 -17.04
CA PRO A 87 -26.67 19.56 -17.34
C PRO A 87 -27.01 20.45 -16.15
N THR A 88 -28.00 20.09 -15.33
CA THR A 88 -28.38 20.87 -14.15
C THR A 88 -27.23 21.01 -13.14
N LEU A 89 -26.55 19.90 -12.81
CA LEU A 89 -25.42 19.91 -11.90
C LEU A 89 -24.22 20.62 -12.54
N ARG A 90 -23.96 20.34 -13.82
CA ARG A 90 -22.87 20.96 -14.56
C ARG A 90 -23.01 22.48 -14.59
N ASN A 91 -24.16 22.97 -15.04
CA ASN A 91 -24.45 24.40 -15.14
C ASN A 91 -24.40 25.08 -13.77
N PHE A 92 -24.85 24.40 -12.71
CA PHE A 92 -24.73 24.90 -11.34
C PHE A 92 -23.26 25.10 -10.95
N ILE A 93 -22.41 24.08 -11.14
CA ILE A 93 -20.99 24.16 -10.81
C ILE A 93 -20.31 25.25 -11.65
N GLU A 94 -20.48 25.21 -12.98
CA GLU A 94 -19.87 26.19 -13.90
C GLU A 94 -20.28 27.63 -13.57
N LYS A 95 -21.55 27.86 -13.16
CA LYS A 95 -22.05 29.17 -12.74
C LYS A 95 -21.32 29.73 -11.52
N TYR A 96 -21.05 28.91 -10.50
CA TYR A 96 -20.47 29.41 -9.25
C TYR A 96 -18.93 29.34 -9.23
N THR A 97 -18.32 28.45 -10.00
CA THR A 97 -16.85 28.32 -10.06
C THR A 97 -16.21 29.13 -11.19
N GLN A 98 -17.02 29.59 -12.18
CA GLN A 98 -16.52 30.22 -13.41
C GLN A 98 -15.52 29.36 -14.19
N CYS A 99 -15.52 28.05 -13.91
CA CYS A 99 -14.63 27.08 -14.51
C CYS A 99 -15.46 26.06 -15.29
N LYS A 100 -15.02 25.73 -16.52
CA LYS A 100 -15.68 24.70 -17.33
C LYS A 100 -15.51 23.35 -16.65
N VAL A 101 -16.61 22.65 -16.42
CA VAL A 101 -16.59 21.31 -15.85
C VAL A 101 -16.02 20.35 -16.91
N PRO A 102 -15.05 19.50 -16.56
CA PRO A 102 -14.55 18.46 -17.47
C PRO A 102 -15.61 17.39 -17.74
N ASP A 103 -15.55 16.75 -18.90
CA ASP A 103 -16.43 15.62 -19.19
C ASP A 103 -16.04 14.41 -18.33
N GLU A 104 -17.04 13.58 -17.99
CA GLU A 104 -16.85 12.41 -17.13
C GLU A 104 -15.69 11.51 -17.62
N SER A 105 -15.60 11.29 -18.94
CA SER A 105 -14.54 10.48 -19.54
C SER A 105 -13.15 11.11 -19.36
N THR A 106 -13.06 12.43 -19.40
CA THR A 106 -11.83 13.20 -19.13
C THR A 106 -11.43 13.07 -17.67
N VAL A 107 -12.41 13.14 -16.76
CA VAL A 107 -12.17 12.97 -15.31
C VAL A 107 -11.65 11.57 -15.01
N ARG A 108 -12.35 10.55 -15.53
CA ARG A 108 -12.02 9.14 -15.33
C ARG A 108 -10.62 8.79 -15.81
N LYS A 109 -10.24 9.23 -17.01
CA LYS A 109 -8.94 8.85 -17.62
C LYS A 109 -7.75 9.57 -17.00
N ASN A 110 -7.91 10.83 -16.63
CA ASN A 110 -6.76 11.67 -16.27
C ASN A 110 -6.54 11.81 -14.75
N TYR A 111 -7.60 11.73 -13.93
CA TYR A 111 -7.52 12.14 -12.52
C TYR A 111 -7.87 11.03 -11.51
N VAL A 112 -8.69 10.03 -11.88
CA VAL A 112 -9.09 8.95 -10.96
C VAL A 112 -7.88 8.15 -10.47
N LYS A 113 -6.94 7.82 -11.36
CA LYS A 113 -5.72 7.10 -10.97
C LYS A 113 -4.89 7.90 -9.96
N GLN A 114 -4.79 9.21 -10.15
CA GLN A 114 -4.07 10.08 -9.23
C GLN A 114 -4.73 10.12 -7.84
N CYS A 115 -6.07 10.21 -7.81
CA CYS A 115 -6.83 10.14 -6.55
C CYS A 115 -6.60 8.80 -5.83
N TYR A 116 -6.63 7.69 -6.58
CA TYR A 116 -6.34 6.36 -6.04
C TYR A 116 -4.93 6.27 -5.46
N ASP A 117 -3.91 6.70 -6.23
CA ASP A 117 -2.52 6.63 -5.79
C ASP A 117 -2.30 7.47 -4.51
N LEU A 118 -2.95 8.63 -4.40
CA LEU A 118 -2.92 9.45 -3.18
C LEU A 118 -3.61 8.76 -1.99
N SER A 119 -4.75 8.10 -2.21
CA SER A 119 -5.41 7.32 -1.16
C SER A 119 -4.51 6.18 -0.65
N ILE A 120 -3.80 5.48 -1.55
CA ILE A 120 -2.85 4.44 -1.16
C ILE A 120 -1.69 5.00 -0.33
N VAL A 121 -1.15 6.16 -0.70
CA VAL A 121 -0.12 6.85 0.10
C VAL A 121 -0.66 7.20 1.49
N ASN A 122 -1.84 7.81 1.58
CA ASN A 122 -2.45 8.16 2.87
C ASN A 122 -2.70 6.94 3.76
N ILE A 123 -3.21 5.83 3.19
CA ILE A 123 -3.40 4.58 3.91
C ILE A 123 -2.05 4.04 4.41
N THR A 124 -1.03 4.06 3.57
CA THR A 124 0.31 3.59 3.92
C THR A 124 0.91 4.43 5.05
N ASP A 125 0.84 5.76 4.96
CA ASP A 125 1.34 6.69 5.97
C ASP A 125 0.63 6.49 7.33
N ASN A 126 -0.66 6.19 7.33
CA ASN A 126 -1.42 5.90 8.56
C ASN A 126 -1.03 4.55 9.21
N ILE A 127 -0.54 3.59 8.43
CA ILE A 127 -0.22 2.23 8.90
C ILE A 127 1.28 2.07 9.20
N GLN A 128 2.17 2.87 8.59
CA GLN A 128 3.61 2.61 8.53
C GLN A 128 4.30 2.38 9.89
N ASP A 129 3.82 3.04 10.95
CA ASP A 129 4.42 3.00 12.29
C ASP A 129 3.70 2.03 13.25
N ASN A 130 2.67 1.33 12.78
CA ASN A 130 1.83 0.44 13.57
C ASN A 130 1.93 -1.01 13.08
N PHE A 131 1.49 -1.96 13.92
CA PHE A 131 1.24 -3.32 13.44
C PHE A 131 0.06 -3.31 12.48
N ALA A 132 0.10 -4.14 11.44
CA ALA A 132 -1.00 -4.26 10.49
C ALA A 132 -1.65 -5.64 10.58
N TRP A 133 -2.98 -5.68 10.52
CA TRP A 133 -3.75 -6.88 10.26
C TRP A 133 -4.27 -6.84 8.83
N VAL A 134 -4.12 -7.95 8.11
CA VAL A 134 -4.62 -8.11 6.75
C VAL A 134 -5.59 -9.29 6.74
N SER A 135 -6.78 -9.06 6.21
CA SER A 135 -7.78 -10.10 5.97
C SER A 135 -8.07 -10.19 4.49
N ILE A 136 -8.01 -11.40 3.98
CA ILE A 136 -8.44 -11.71 2.62
C ILE A 136 -9.65 -12.60 2.75
N ASP A 137 -10.77 -12.13 2.24
CA ASP A 137 -12.03 -12.87 2.25
C ASP A 137 -12.56 -13.04 0.83
N GLU A 138 -13.06 -14.23 0.55
CA GLU A 138 -13.67 -14.56 -0.73
C GLU A 138 -15.18 -14.45 -0.61
N THR A 139 -15.80 -13.75 -1.56
CA THR A 139 -17.24 -13.58 -1.62
C THR A 139 -17.75 -13.97 -3.00
N GLN A 140 -18.89 -14.63 -3.07
CA GLN A 140 -19.58 -14.87 -4.34
C GLN A 140 -20.71 -13.84 -4.48
N ASP A 141 -20.73 -13.10 -5.58
CA ASP A 141 -21.84 -12.19 -5.85
C ASP A 141 -23.06 -12.92 -6.43
N TYR A 142 -24.17 -12.19 -6.60
CA TYR A 142 -25.41 -12.76 -7.13
C TYR A 142 -25.31 -13.22 -8.59
N GLU A 143 -24.30 -12.78 -9.33
CA GLU A 143 -24.01 -13.20 -10.71
C GLU A 143 -23.09 -14.44 -10.74
N GLY A 144 -22.74 -14.97 -9.58
CA GLY A 144 -21.88 -16.14 -9.43
C GLY A 144 -20.40 -15.83 -9.60
N ARG A 145 -19.98 -14.57 -9.65
CA ARG A 145 -18.57 -14.19 -9.72
C ARG A 145 -17.93 -14.29 -8.35
N PHE A 146 -16.75 -14.88 -8.30
CA PHE A 146 -15.94 -14.94 -7.10
C PHE A 146 -15.11 -13.67 -7.01
N ASN A 147 -15.22 -12.95 -5.90
CA ASN A 147 -14.51 -11.71 -5.61
C ASN A 147 -13.71 -11.87 -4.32
N ALA A 148 -12.41 -11.67 -4.40
CA ALA A 148 -11.53 -11.61 -3.24
C ALA A 148 -11.39 -10.16 -2.77
N ASN A 149 -11.71 -9.93 -1.50
CA ASN A 149 -11.61 -8.64 -0.84
C ASN A 149 -10.40 -8.65 0.09
N CYS A 150 -9.49 -7.69 -0.08
CA CYS A 150 -8.34 -7.48 0.80
C CYS A 150 -8.62 -6.28 1.71
N ILE A 151 -8.75 -6.52 3.01
CA ILE A 151 -8.95 -5.49 4.03
C ILE A 151 -7.68 -5.37 4.87
N VAL A 152 -7.25 -4.14 5.12
CA VAL A 152 -6.10 -3.83 5.97
C VAL A 152 -6.54 -2.94 7.13
N VAL A 153 -6.05 -3.26 8.32
CA VAL A 153 -6.38 -2.55 9.56
C VAL A 153 -5.08 -2.28 10.33
N SER A 154 -4.95 -1.07 10.87
CA SER A 154 -3.86 -0.74 11.80
C SER A 154 -4.20 -1.27 13.19
N ILE A 155 -3.31 -2.03 13.82
CA ILE A 155 -3.50 -2.54 15.17
C ILE A 155 -2.78 -1.61 16.15
N ASN A 156 -3.56 -0.87 16.94
CA ASN A 156 -3.08 -0.10 18.06
C ASN A 156 -3.67 -0.67 19.36
N LYS A 157 -2.84 -0.77 20.42
CA LYS A 157 -3.27 -1.28 21.73
C LYS A 157 -4.27 -0.37 22.43
N ASN A 158 -4.25 0.93 22.12
CA ASN A 158 -4.98 1.95 22.86
C ASN A 158 -6.28 2.38 22.17
N GLU A 159 -6.35 2.27 20.84
CA GLU A 159 -7.47 2.78 20.05
C GLU A 159 -7.81 1.86 18.87
N PRO A 160 -9.11 1.66 18.57
CA PRO A 160 -9.51 0.96 17.36
C PRO A 160 -9.21 1.84 16.13
N SER A 161 -8.65 1.23 15.09
CA SER A 161 -8.45 1.92 13.81
C SER A 161 -9.57 1.62 12.82
N LEU A 162 -9.71 2.51 11.83
CA LEU A 162 -10.64 2.31 10.72
C LEU A 162 -10.07 1.27 9.75
N PRO A 163 -10.85 0.26 9.32
CA PRO A 163 -10.44 -0.67 8.29
C PRO A 163 -10.43 -0.02 6.90
N TYR A 164 -9.47 -0.41 6.07
CA TYR A 164 -9.34 0.01 4.68
C TYR A 164 -9.54 -1.16 3.72
N LEU A 165 -10.44 -1.01 2.75
CA LEU A 165 -10.53 -1.93 1.61
C LEU A 165 -9.43 -1.60 0.61
N LEU A 166 -8.42 -2.45 0.53
CA LEU A 166 -7.20 -2.20 -0.25
C LEU A 166 -7.31 -2.70 -1.69
N ALA A 167 -7.95 -3.85 -1.89
CA ALA A 167 -8.18 -4.42 -3.21
C ALA A 167 -9.44 -5.28 -3.24
N VAL A 168 -10.08 -5.28 -4.40
CA VAL A 168 -11.12 -6.23 -4.77
C VAL A 168 -10.73 -6.80 -6.13
N GLU A 169 -10.57 -8.11 -6.22
CA GLU A 169 -10.20 -8.79 -7.46
C GLU A 169 -11.16 -9.94 -7.75
N GLN A 170 -11.61 -10.02 -9.00
CA GLN A 170 -12.45 -11.11 -9.45
C GLN A 170 -11.58 -12.32 -9.80
N PHE A 171 -11.91 -13.48 -9.27
CA PHE A 171 -11.25 -14.75 -9.60
C PHE A 171 -12.08 -15.58 -10.57
N GLU A 172 -11.36 -16.35 -11.40
CA GLU A 172 -11.99 -17.36 -12.27
C GLU A 172 -12.35 -18.62 -11.49
N THR A 173 -11.54 -19.01 -10.50
CA THR A 173 -11.75 -20.19 -9.67
C THR A 173 -11.30 -19.95 -8.23
N THR A 174 -11.87 -20.73 -7.31
CA THR A 174 -11.71 -20.55 -5.87
C THR A 174 -10.92 -21.72 -5.30
N ASN A 175 -9.66 -21.46 -4.99
CA ASN A 175 -8.79 -22.41 -4.32
C ASN A 175 -7.77 -21.67 -3.46
N SER A 176 -7.20 -22.37 -2.49
CA SER A 176 -6.20 -21.80 -1.58
C SER A 176 -5.01 -21.20 -2.33
N SER A 177 -4.65 -21.74 -3.49
CA SER A 177 -3.58 -21.21 -4.33
C SER A 177 -3.91 -19.84 -4.91
N ALA A 178 -5.12 -19.64 -5.44
CA ALA A 178 -5.58 -18.36 -5.99
C ALA A 178 -5.59 -17.27 -4.92
N VAL A 179 -6.11 -17.59 -3.72
CA VAL A 179 -6.11 -16.69 -2.57
C VAL A 179 -4.68 -16.37 -2.11
N SER A 180 -3.78 -17.35 -2.09
CA SER A 180 -2.38 -17.13 -1.69
C SER A 180 -1.59 -16.26 -2.67
N GLY A 181 -2.00 -16.22 -3.94
CA GLY A 181 -1.40 -15.37 -4.97
C GLY A 181 -1.92 -13.93 -4.94
N PHE A 182 -3.01 -13.67 -4.23
CA PHE A 182 -3.67 -12.38 -4.17
C PHE A 182 -3.04 -11.49 -3.11
N PHE A 183 -2.09 -10.67 -3.56
CA PHE A 183 -1.56 -9.55 -2.79
C PHE A 183 -1.61 -8.29 -3.66
N PRO A 184 -2.08 -7.15 -3.14
CA PRO A 184 -2.28 -5.95 -3.92
C PRO A 184 -0.98 -5.44 -4.58
N PRO A 185 -1.07 -4.82 -5.77
CA PRO A 185 0.08 -4.44 -6.57
C PRO A 185 0.80 -3.26 -5.92
N LYS A 186 2.04 -3.52 -5.49
CA LYS A 186 2.83 -2.80 -4.48
C LYS A 186 2.49 -3.34 -3.10
N PRO A 187 3.24 -4.35 -2.62
CA PRO A 187 3.16 -4.71 -1.22
C PRO A 187 3.42 -3.42 -0.44
N ILE A 188 2.51 -3.10 0.47
CA ILE A 188 2.79 -2.28 1.63
C ILE A 188 3.94 -3.03 2.32
N LEU A 189 5.17 -2.76 1.87
CA LEU A 189 6.41 -3.33 2.39
C LEU A 189 6.71 -2.63 3.72
N THR A 190 5.73 -2.60 4.61
CA THR A 190 5.98 -2.35 6.02
C THR A 190 6.65 -3.61 6.54
N ARG A 191 7.98 -3.61 6.40
CA ARG A 191 8.97 -4.45 7.08
C ARG A 191 8.62 -5.94 7.16
N TRP A 192 9.32 -6.75 6.37
CA TRP A 192 9.30 -8.21 6.51
C TRP A 192 9.81 -8.71 7.89
N ASP A 193 10.41 -7.83 8.70
CA ASP A 193 10.75 -8.13 10.10
C ASP A 193 9.51 -8.18 11.03
N THR A 194 8.35 -7.68 10.59
CA THR A 194 7.11 -7.76 11.37
C THR A 194 6.57 -9.18 11.44
N TRP A 195 6.90 -10.07 10.48
CA TRP A 195 6.56 -11.49 10.60
C TRP A 195 7.34 -12.15 11.74
N LEU A 196 8.59 -11.77 12.00
CA LEU A 196 9.33 -12.24 13.18
C LEU A 196 8.70 -11.73 14.48
N CYS A 197 8.23 -10.48 14.53
CA CYS A 197 7.47 -9.95 15.67
C CYS A 197 6.10 -10.61 15.83
N ALA A 198 5.39 -10.88 14.74
CA ALA A 198 4.12 -11.59 14.74
C ALA A 198 4.31 -13.05 15.17
N VAL A 199 5.32 -13.74 14.62
CA VAL A 199 5.72 -15.09 15.05
C VAL A 199 6.11 -15.07 16.53
N SER A 200 6.88 -14.08 17.01
CA SER A 200 7.19 -13.94 18.43
C SER A 200 5.92 -13.76 19.28
N CYS A 201 4.99 -12.90 18.87
CA CYS A 201 3.70 -12.70 19.54
C CYS A 201 2.84 -13.97 19.53
N TYR A 202 2.77 -14.66 18.39
CA TYR A 202 2.07 -15.93 18.26
C TYR A 202 2.74 -17.04 19.06
N THR A 203 4.07 -17.05 19.21
CA THR A 203 4.79 -18.02 20.06
C THR A 203 4.49 -17.82 21.54
N GLU A 204 4.29 -16.58 21.99
CA GLU A 204 3.86 -16.28 23.35
C GLU A 204 2.41 -16.74 23.61
N GLN A 205 1.53 -16.63 22.61
CA GLN A 205 0.12 -17.04 22.69
C GLN A 205 -0.15 -18.48 22.21
N LEU A 206 0.88 -19.20 21.76
CA LEU A 206 0.75 -20.51 21.10
C LEU A 206 0.11 -21.55 22.02
N LYS A 207 0.40 -21.47 23.32
CA LYS A 207 -0.23 -22.31 24.34
C LYS A 207 -1.74 -22.07 24.43
N THR A 208 -2.16 -20.80 24.39
CA THR A 208 -3.58 -20.42 24.43
C THR A 208 -4.30 -20.88 23.17
N VAL A 209 -3.70 -20.66 22.00
CA VAL A 209 -4.25 -21.10 20.72
C VAL A 209 -4.36 -22.63 20.68
N ARG A 210 -3.32 -23.36 21.09
CA ARG A 210 -3.35 -24.83 21.21
C ARG A 210 -4.50 -25.29 22.10
N ASN A 211 -4.67 -24.68 23.27
CA ASN A 211 -5.74 -25.05 24.19
C ASN A 211 -7.13 -24.85 23.56
N VAL A 212 -7.35 -23.74 22.84
CA VAL A 212 -8.62 -23.48 22.15
C VAL A 212 -8.84 -24.48 21.01
N VAL A 213 -7.82 -24.74 20.19
CA VAL A 213 -7.93 -25.65 19.05
C VAL A 213 -8.18 -27.09 19.49
N ASN A 214 -7.63 -27.52 20.63
CA ASN A 214 -7.85 -28.84 21.23
C ASN A 214 -9.23 -29.01 21.90
N ILE A 215 -10.03 -27.95 22.06
CA ILE A 215 -11.42 -28.05 22.54
C ILE A 215 -12.35 -28.54 21.44
N PHE A 216 -12.02 -28.28 20.17
CA PHE A 216 -12.88 -28.67 19.05
C PHE A 216 -12.86 -30.19 18.82
N ASP A 217 -14.03 -30.74 18.49
CA ASP A 217 -14.18 -32.14 18.12
C ASP A 217 -13.52 -32.41 16.75
N LEU A 218 -12.64 -33.41 16.71
CA LEU A 218 -11.89 -33.81 15.53
C LEU A 218 -12.79 -34.27 14.38
N THR A 219 -14.00 -34.73 14.69
CA THR A 219 -14.97 -35.22 13.70
C THR A 219 -15.75 -34.11 13.00
N CYS A 220 -15.70 -32.86 13.50
CA CYS A 220 -16.45 -31.76 12.93
C CYS A 220 -15.90 -31.27 11.58
N ALA A 221 -14.58 -31.35 11.35
CA ALA A 221 -13.96 -30.96 10.08
C ALA A 221 -12.53 -31.51 9.94
N ALA A 222 -12.13 -31.86 8.72
CA ALA A 222 -10.78 -32.33 8.41
C ALA A 222 -9.69 -31.29 8.75
N SER A 223 -10.00 -29.99 8.66
CA SER A 223 -9.08 -28.91 9.04
C SER A 223 -8.77 -28.88 10.54
N ILE A 224 -9.71 -29.32 11.39
CA ILE A 224 -9.51 -29.37 12.85
C ILE A 224 -8.51 -30.47 13.20
N GLN A 225 -8.66 -31.66 12.62
CA GLN A 225 -7.71 -32.76 12.78
C GLN A 225 -6.29 -32.34 12.40
N ILE A 226 -6.12 -31.75 11.21
CA ILE A 226 -4.82 -31.29 10.72
C ILE A 226 -4.21 -30.24 11.65
N ALA A 227 -5.02 -29.27 12.11
CA ALA A 227 -4.55 -28.23 13.01
C ALA A 227 -4.11 -28.78 14.37
N GLN A 228 -4.84 -29.76 14.93
CA GLN A 228 -4.47 -30.41 16.18
C GLN A 228 -3.19 -31.24 16.04
N ASP A 229 -3.02 -31.98 14.93
CA ASP A 229 -1.82 -32.76 14.68
C ASP A 229 -0.57 -31.87 14.59
N VAL A 230 -0.66 -30.73 13.88
CA VAL A 230 0.43 -29.76 13.74
C VAL A 230 0.74 -29.04 15.05
N LEU A 231 -0.27 -28.73 15.86
CA LEU A 231 -0.06 -28.03 17.12
C LEU A 231 0.43 -28.94 18.25
N ASN A 232 0.28 -30.26 18.13
CA ASN A 232 0.65 -31.24 19.15
C ASN A 232 1.97 -31.98 18.86
N THR A 233 2.60 -31.77 17.70
CA THR A 233 4.03 -32.11 17.45
C THR A 233 4.99 -31.22 18.22
#